data_AF-A0A9X9A7J8-F1
#
_entry.id   AF-A0A9X9A7J8-F1
#
_cell.length_a   1.000
_cell.length_b   1.000
_cell.length_c   1.000
_cell.angle_alpha   90.00
_cell.angle_beta   90.00
_cell.angle_gamma   90.00
#
_symmetry.space_group_name_H-M   'P 1'
#
loop_
_entity.id
_entity.type
_entity.pdbx_description
1 polymer ?
#
loop_
_entity_poly.entity_id
_entity_poly.type
_entity_poly.pdbx_seq_one_letter_code
_entity_poly.pdbx_strand_id
1 'polypeptide(L)'
;MKKKRKRGKRIFIWASSIVLLLVISAAIFLNIYTLKSMPKIDGTIKLEDLQHAVTVKRDSKGVPHIKSENAHDLYFSQGYVQAQDRLFQMDLSRR
;
A
#
# COMPACT_ATOMS: atom_id res chain seq x y z
N MET A 1 29.00 -26.98 43.29
CA MET A 1 28.44 -27.59 42.06
C MET A 1 27.19 -26.90 41.42
N LYS A 2 26.87 -25.61 41.68
CA LYS A 2 25.60 -24.96 41.24
C LYS A 2 25.65 -24.09 39.94
N LYS A 3 26.81 -24.00 39.25
CA LYS A 3 27.04 -22.99 38.19
C LYS A 3 26.45 -23.34 36.80
N LYS A 4 26.32 -24.63 36.46
CA LYS A 4 25.83 -25.11 35.14
C LYS A 4 24.36 -24.73 34.86
N ARG A 5 23.49 -24.78 35.88
CA ARG A 5 22.03 -24.56 35.72
C ARG A 5 21.66 -23.10 35.40
N LYS A 6 22.50 -22.12 35.76
CA LYS A 6 22.30 -20.69 35.42
C LYS A 6 22.70 -20.36 33.97
N ARG A 7 23.65 -21.09 33.37
CA ARG A 7 24.05 -20.89 31.95
C ARG A 7 22.96 -21.35 30.98
N GLY A 8 22.34 -22.50 31.22
CA GLY A 8 21.24 -23.01 30.37
C GLY A 8 20.02 -22.08 30.34
N LYS A 9 19.63 -21.52 31.49
CA LYS A 9 18.54 -20.53 31.55
C LYS A 9 18.83 -19.27 30.73
N ARG A 10 20.08 -18.78 30.76
CA ARG A 10 20.49 -17.62 29.95
C ARG A 10 20.40 -17.92 28.46
N ILE A 11 20.90 -19.07 28.02
CA ILE A 11 20.83 -19.50 26.60
C ILE A 11 19.38 -19.59 26.13
N PHE A 12 18.49 -20.13 26.96
CA PHE A 12 17.06 -20.23 26.64
C PHE A 12 16.40 -18.84 26.52
N ILE A 13 16.76 -17.90 27.40
CA ILE A 13 16.29 -16.51 27.33
C ILE A 13 16.79 -15.83 26.05
N TRP A 14 18.06 -15.99 25.69
CA TRP A 14 18.62 -15.43 24.44
C TRP A 14 17.96 -16.02 23.19
N ALA A 15 17.73 -17.33 23.16
CA ALA A 15 17.04 -17.99 22.05
C ALA A 15 15.59 -17.50 21.92
N SER A 16 14.86 -17.38 23.04
CA SER A 16 13.50 -16.83 23.05
C SER A 16 13.45 -15.38 22.58
N SER A 17 14.42 -14.54 22.98
CA SER A 17 14.51 -13.15 22.51
C SER A 17 14.81 -13.05 21.02
N ILE A 18 15.65 -13.93 20.48
CA ILE A 18 15.95 -13.99 19.04
C ILE A 18 14.71 -14.38 18.24
N VAL A 19 13.96 -15.40 18.71
CA VAL A 19 12.72 -15.82 18.07
C VAL A 19 11.69 -14.69 18.08
N LEU A 20 11.55 -13.98 19.20
CA LEU A 20 10.65 -12.84 19.31
C LEU A 20 11.01 -11.71 18.33
N LEU A 21 12.31 -11.38 18.20
CA LEU A 21 12.79 -10.39 17.24
C LEU A 21 12.51 -10.79 15.79
N LEU A 22 12.68 -12.07 15.45
CA LEU A 22 12.37 -12.57 14.11
C LEU A 22 10.88 -12.44 13.79
N VAL A 23 10.01 -12.77 14.74
CA VAL A 23 8.55 -12.63 14.57
C VAL A 23 8.16 -11.17 14.38
N ILE A 24 8.71 -10.26 15.18
CA ILE A 24 8.45 -8.81 15.05
C ILE A 24 8.94 -8.30 13.69
N SER A 25 10.14 -8.68 13.27
CA SER A 25 10.71 -8.31 11.97
C SER A 25 9.84 -8.80 10.81
N ALA A 26 9.40 -10.06 10.87
CA ALA A 26 8.51 -10.63 9.86
C ALA A 26 7.15 -9.91 9.81
N ALA A 27 6.58 -9.57 10.97
CA ALA A 27 5.32 -8.81 11.05
C ALA A 27 5.46 -7.41 10.44
N ILE A 28 6.55 -6.70 10.74
CA ILE A 28 6.86 -5.39 10.16
C ILE A 28 7.04 -5.51 8.64
N PHE A 29 7.81 -6.50 8.19
CA PHE A 29 8.06 -6.74 6.78
C PHE A 29 6.76 -7.01 6.01
N LEU A 30 5.90 -7.89 6.54
CA LEU A 30 4.59 -8.20 5.94
C LEU A 30 3.71 -6.96 5.86
N ASN A 31 3.67 -6.15 6.92
CA ASN A 31 2.89 -4.91 6.94
C ASN A 31 3.35 -3.93 5.84
N ILE A 32 4.66 -3.70 5.71
CA ILE A 32 5.24 -2.83 4.66
C ILE A 32 4.93 -3.39 3.27
N TYR A 33 5.06 -4.70 3.09
CA TYR A 33 4.79 -5.34 1.80
C TYR A 33 3.33 -5.14 1.38
N THR A 34 2.37 -5.29 2.31
CA THR A 34 0.95 -5.09 2.03
C THR A 34 0.60 -3.63 1.70
N LEU A 35 1.22 -2.65 2.39
CA LEU A 35 0.96 -1.23 2.17
C LEU A 35 1.53 -0.73 0.83
N LYS A 36 2.62 -1.33 0.34
CA LYS A 36 3.25 -0.94 -0.93
C LYS A 36 2.36 -1.25 -2.15
N SER A 37 1.48 -2.24 -2.04
CA SER A 37 0.59 -2.66 -3.13
C SER A 37 -0.67 -1.80 -3.28
N MET A 38 -0.94 -0.89 -2.34
CA MET A 38 -2.12 -0.02 -2.39
C MET A 38 -1.91 1.17 -3.34
N PRO A 39 -2.91 1.52 -4.17
CA PRO A 39 -2.83 2.71 -5.02
C PRO A 39 -2.78 3.98 -4.15
N LYS A 40 -2.03 4.98 -4.61
CA LYS A 40 -2.03 6.32 -3.98
C LYS A 40 -3.32 7.05 -4.36
N ILE A 41 -4.25 7.11 -3.42
CA ILE A 41 -5.55 7.77 -3.59
C ILE A 41 -5.58 9.22 -3.07
N ASP A 42 -4.56 9.60 -2.30
CA ASP A 42 -4.41 10.93 -1.70
C ASP A 42 -3.12 11.62 -2.17
N GLY A 43 -3.16 12.95 -2.13
CA GLY A 43 -2.05 13.82 -2.51
C GLY A 43 -2.13 14.30 -3.96
N THR A 44 -1.01 14.84 -4.45
CA THR A 44 -0.90 15.42 -5.78
C THR A 44 -0.01 14.54 -6.65
N ILE A 45 -0.52 14.16 -7.82
CA ILE A 45 0.21 13.41 -8.83
C ILE A 45 0.34 14.31 -10.06
N LYS A 46 1.54 14.38 -10.63
CA LYS A 46 1.75 15.04 -11.93
C LYS A 46 1.58 14.00 -13.02
N LEU A 47 0.70 14.28 -13.99
CA LEU A 47 0.52 13.50 -15.19
C LEU A 47 0.91 14.40 -16.36
N GLU A 48 1.77 13.90 -17.25
CA GLU A 48 2.38 14.70 -18.32
C GLU A 48 1.36 15.17 -19.36
N ASP A 49 0.30 14.39 -19.59
CA ASP A 49 -0.74 14.69 -20.59
C ASP A 49 -1.90 15.55 -20.08
N LEU A 50 -1.89 16.01 -18.82
CA LEU A 50 -2.92 16.91 -18.30
C LEU A 50 -2.67 18.36 -18.74
N GLN A 51 -3.65 18.98 -19.38
CA GLN A 51 -3.58 20.38 -19.79
C GLN A 51 -3.89 21.33 -18.61
N HIS A 52 -4.83 20.94 -17.75
CA HIS A 52 -5.27 21.69 -16.58
C HIS A 52 -5.32 20.79 -15.33
N ALA A 53 -5.40 21.43 -14.16
CA ALA A 53 -5.48 20.70 -12.90
C ALA A 53 -6.83 19.98 -12.77
N VAL A 54 -6.78 18.69 -12.45
CA VAL A 54 -7.96 17.87 -12.19
C VAL A 54 -8.05 17.54 -10.70
N THR A 55 -9.24 17.76 -10.12
CA THR A 55 -9.50 17.40 -8.73
C THR A 55 -10.34 16.13 -8.67
N VAL A 56 -9.83 15.12 -7.96
CA VAL A 56 -10.54 13.87 -7.68
C VAL A 56 -10.84 13.81 -6.19
N LYS A 57 -12.12 13.66 -5.83
CA LYS A 57 -12.56 13.46 -4.44
C LYS A 57 -13.32 12.16 -4.34
N ARG A 58 -12.94 11.28 -3.41
CA ARG A 58 -13.69 10.07 -3.10
C ARG A 58 -14.65 10.33 -1.95
N ASP A 59 -15.88 9.84 -2.06
CA ASP A 59 -16.85 9.91 -0.98
C ASP A 59 -16.58 8.86 0.12
N SER A 60 -17.42 8.82 1.16
CA SER A 60 -17.32 7.83 2.26
C SER A 60 -17.40 6.36 1.81
N LYS A 61 -17.94 6.09 0.61
CA LYS A 61 -18.06 4.75 0.02
C LYS A 61 -16.97 4.47 -1.01
N GLY A 62 -16.03 5.41 -1.21
CA GLY A 62 -14.94 5.29 -2.17
C GLY A 62 -15.31 5.67 -3.61
N VAL A 63 -16.49 6.25 -3.86
CA VAL A 63 -16.92 6.65 -5.21
C VAL A 63 -16.17 7.91 -5.64
N PRO A 64 -15.45 7.90 -6.78
CA PRO A 64 -14.68 9.06 -7.23
C PRO A 64 -15.56 10.09 -7.94
N HIS A 65 -15.44 11.35 -7.51
CA HIS A 65 -15.98 12.53 -8.18
C HIS A 65 -14.84 13.33 -8.80
N ILE A 66 -14.86 13.44 -10.14
CA ILE A 66 -13.82 14.09 -10.93
C ILE A 66 -14.32 15.45 -11.38
N LYS A 67 -13.54 16.50 -11.12
CA LYS A 67 -13.78 17.87 -11.61
C LYS A 67 -12.61 18.29 -12.49
N SER A 68 -12.93 18.70 -13.71
CA SER A 68 -12.00 19.12 -14.76
C SER A 68 -12.57 20.34 -15.50
N GLU A 69 -11.69 21.15 -16.10
CA GLU A 69 -12.05 22.33 -16.90
C GLU A 69 -12.39 21.97 -18.35
N ASN A 70 -11.93 20.83 -18.85
CA ASN A 70 -12.17 20.38 -20.21
C ASN A 70 -12.44 18.86 -20.27
N ALA A 71 -12.99 18.43 -21.41
CA ALA A 71 -13.36 17.04 -21.64
C ALA A 71 -12.13 16.11 -21.77
N HIS A 72 -11.04 16.59 -22.36
CA HIS A 72 -9.82 15.80 -22.54
C HIS A 72 -9.28 15.31 -21.18
N ASP A 73 -9.03 16.24 -20.28
CA ASP A 73 -8.48 15.98 -18.95
C ASP A 73 -9.47 15.21 -18.07
N LEU A 74 -10.79 15.39 -18.29
CA LEU A 74 -11.84 14.62 -17.63
C LEU A 74 -11.76 13.14 -18.01
N TYR A 75 -11.75 12.81 -19.30
CA TYR A 75 -11.72 11.42 -19.76
C TYR A 75 -10.38 10.75 -19.45
N PHE A 76 -9.27 11.48 -19.59
CA PHE A 76 -7.95 10.99 -19.22
C PHE A 76 -7.90 10.62 -17.73
N SER A 77 -8.35 11.53 -16.86
CA SER A 77 -8.37 11.31 -15.41
C SER A 77 -9.37 10.22 -15.01
N GLN A 78 -10.50 10.11 -15.71
CA GLN A 78 -11.47 9.03 -15.50
C GLN A 78 -10.83 7.66 -15.74
N GLY A 79 -10.13 7.50 -16.87
CA GLY A 79 -9.42 6.25 -17.17
C GLY A 79 -8.35 5.94 -16.13
N TYR A 80 -7.60 6.96 -15.72
CA TYR A 80 -6.58 6.83 -14.66
C TYR A 80 -7.20 6.36 -13.33
N VAL A 81 -8.24 7.04 -12.85
CA VAL A 81 -8.93 6.71 -11.60
C VAL A 81 -9.56 5.32 -11.68
N GLN A 82 -10.16 4.96 -12.81
CA GLN A 82 -10.71 3.62 -13.00
C GLN A 82 -9.64 2.54 -12.98
N ALA A 83 -8.46 2.80 -13.54
CA ALA A 83 -7.33 1.89 -13.44
C ALA A 83 -6.84 1.76 -11.98
N GLN A 84 -6.82 2.82 -11.18
CA GLN A 84 -6.46 2.72 -9.76
C GLN A 84 -7.31 1.68 -9.00
N ASP A 85 -8.60 1.63 -9.30
CA ASP A 85 -9.55 0.78 -8.57
C ASP A 85 -9.76 -0.60 -9.24
N ARG A 86 -9.61 -0.68 -10.57
CA ARG A 86 -10.07 -1.83 -11.39
C ARG A 86 -9.10 -2.27 -12.48
N LEU A 87 -7.81 -1.95 -12.40
CA LEU A 87 -6.81 -2.31 -13.42
C LEU A 87 -6.89 -3.79 -13.84
N PHE A 88 -7.00 -4.70 -12.86
CA PHE A 88 -7.10 -6.14 -13.14
C PHE A 88 -8.34 -6.50 -13.98
N GLN A 89 -9.50 -5.92 -13.64
CA GLN A 89 -10.74 -6.15 -14.39
C GLN A 89 -10.62 -5.58 -15.81
N MET A 90 -10.03 -4.40 -15.96
CA MET A 90 -9.78 -3.79 -17.28
C MET A 90 -8.86 -4.67 -18.13
N ASP A 91 -7.76 -5.18 -17.55
CA ASP A 91 -6.82 -6.05 -18.26
C ASP A 91 -7.47 -7.37 -18.70
N LEU A 92 -8.27 -7.99 -17.81
CA LEU A 92 -9.03 -9.20 -18.16
C LEU A 92 -10.07 -8.95 -19.25
N SER A 93 -10.82 -7.85 -19.16
CA SER A 93 -11.88 -7.53 -20.14
C SER A 93 -11.35 -7.23 -21.55
N ARG A 94 -10.06 -6.86 -21.66
CA ARG A 94 -9.40 -6.53 -22.93
C ARG A 94 -8.88 -7.77 -23.65
N ARG A 95 -8.68 -8.88 -22.93
CA ARG A 95 -8.14 -10.15 -23.47
C ARG A 95 -9.25 -10.98 -24.10
#